data_AF-A0A3C1SE61-F1
#
_entry.id   AF-A0A3C1SE61-F1
#
_cell.length_a   1.000
_cell.length_b   1.000
_cell.length_c   1.000
_cell.angle_alpha   90.00
_cell.angle_beta   90.00
_cell.angle_gamma   90.00
#
_symmetry.space_group_name_H-M   'P 1'
#
loop_
_entity.id
_entity.type
_entity.pdbx_description
1 polymer ?
#
loop_
_entity_poly.entity_id
_entity_poly.type
_entity_poly.pdbx_seq_one_letter_code
_entity_poly.pdbx_strand_id
1 'polypeptide(L)' 'MTLNQILESAEKLSYEQIDLLIGVLYKRQIETRRNEIARNAREAIAAFHRGELKTESADELINRLHACPEAEEE' A
#
# COMPACT_ATOMS: atom_id res chain seq x y z
N MET A 1 -16.61 -12.93 -8.99
CA MET A 1 -15.91 -13.97 -8.23
C MET A 1 -15.83 -13.48 -6.79
N THR A 2 -16.40 -14.22 -5.85
CA THR A 2 -16.43 -13.84 -4.43
C THR A 2 -15.22 -14.44 -3.70
N LEU A 3 -14.83 -13.87 -2.55
CA LEU A 3 -13.72 -14.42 -1.75
C LEU A 3 -13.93 -15.90 -1.42
N ASN A 4 -15.15 -16.30 -1.04
CA ASN A 4 -15.48 -17.70 -0.75
C ASN A 4 -15.22 -18.62 -1.95
N GLN A 5 -15.57 -18.20 -3.17
CA GLN A 5 -15.29 -18.97 -4.39
C GLN A 5 -13.78 -19.14 -4.65
N ILE A 6 -12.97 -18.16 -4.27
CA ILE A 6 -11.50 -18.23 -4.36
C ILE A 6 -10.97 -19.26 -3.36
N LEU A 7 -11.46 -19.23 -2.12
CA LEU A 7 -11.05 -20.14 -1.06
C LEU A 7 -11.40 -21.59 -1.42
N GLU A 8 -12.62 -21.86 -1.85
CA GLU A 8 -13.05 -23.19 -2.33
C GLU A 8 -12.21 -23.70 -3.51
N SER A 9 -11.68 -22.78 -4.33
CA SER A 9 -10.79 -23.14 -5.44
C SER A 9 -9.36 -23.41 -4.95
N ALA A 10 -8.89 -22.67 -3.95
CA ALA A 10 -7.58 -22.87 -3.33
C ALA A 10 -7.52 -24.18 -2.53
N GLU A 11 -8.64 -24.61 -1.92
CA GLU A 11 -8.74 -25.90 -1.21
C GLU A 11 -8.54 -27.12 -2.11
N LYS A 12 -8.69 -26.98 -3.44
CA LYS A 12 -8.46 -28.06 -4.42
C LYS A 12 -6.99 -28.22 -4.80
N LEU A 13 -6.11 -27.33 -4.36
CA LEU A 13 -4.68 -27.36 -4.65
C LEU A 13 -3.96 -28.34 -3.71
N SER A 14 -2.84 -28.90 -4.16
CA SER A 14 -1.94 -29.62 -3.26
C SER A 14 -1.28 -28.67 -2.26
N TYR A 15 -0.72 -29.22 -1.18
CA TYR A 15 -0.01 -28.44 -0.18
C TYR A 15 1.11 -27.58 -0.80
N GLU A 16 1.92 -28.17 -1.69
CA GLU A 16 3.02 -27.47 -2.37
C GLU A 16 2.51 -26.36 -3.30
N GLN A 17 1.35 -26.56 -3.92
CA GLN A 17 0.71 -25.56 -4.78
C GLN A 17 0.14 -24.40 -3.97
N ILE A 18 -0.42 -24.66 -2.78
CA ILE A 18 -0.88 -23.62 -1.86
C ILE A 18 0.30 -22.78 -1.37
N ASP A 19 1.41 -23.40 -0.98
CA ASP A 19 2.62 -22.69 -0.56
C ASP A 19 3.16 -21.78 -1.67
N LEU A 20 3.19 -22.30 -2.91
CA LEU A 20 3.58 -21.50 -4.07
C LEU A 20 2.61 -20.33 -4.31
N LEU A 21 1.30 -20.57 -4.21
CA LEU A 21 0.27 -19.53 -4.37
C LEU A 21 0.46 -18.41 -3.34
N ILE A 22 0.66 -18.75 -2.07
CA ILE A 22 0.93 -17.79 -0.99
C ILE A 22 2.17 -16.96 -1.33
N GLY A 23 3.26 -17.60 -1.72
CA GLY A 23 4.51 -16.92 -2.08
C GLY A 23 4.34 -15.95 -3.25
N VAL A 24 3.57 -16.31 -4.28
CA VAL A 24 3.28 -15.46 -5.42
C VAL A 24 2.40 -14.27 -5.03
N LEU A 25 1.32 -14.51 -4.28
CA LEU A 25 0.40 -13.46 -3.84
C LEU A 25 1.11 -12.44 -2.95
N TYR A 26 1.93 -12.90 -2.01
CA TYR A 26 2.71 -12.04 -1.13
C TYR A 26 3.67 -11.13 -1.92
N LYS A 27 4.42 -11.71 -2.88
CA LYS A 27 5.30 -10.93 -3.75
C LYS A 27 4.53 -9.88 -4.55
N ARG A 28 3.38 -10.24 -5.13
CA ARG A 28 2.55 -9.29 -5.88
C ARG A 28 2.07 -8.14 -5.00
N GLN A 29 1.65 -8.42 -3.77
CA GLN A 29 1.21 -7.38 -2.83
C GLN A 29 2.35 -6.39 -2.50
N ILE A 30 3.57 -6.89 -2.29
CA ILE A 30 4.76 -6.04 -2.09
C ILE A 30 5.00 -5.17 -3.32
N GLU A 31 4.96 -5.74 -4.52
CA GLU A 31 5.21 -5.00 -5.76
C GLU A 31 4.13 -3.93 -6.02
N THR A 32 2.86 -4.23 -5.73
CA THR A 32 1.78 -3.22 -5.78
C THR A 32 2.07 -2.06 -4.85
N ARG A 33 2.40 -2.33 -3.58
CA ARG A 33 2.72 -1.29 -2.59
C ARG A 33 3.95 -0.47 -2.99
N ARG A 34 4.98 -1.11 -3.55
CA ARG A 34 6.17 -0.43 -4.08
C ARG A 34 5.81 0.52 -5.22
N ASN A 35 4.95 0.10 -6.14
CA ASN A 35 4.49 0.93 -7.25
C ASN A 35 3.69 2.15 -6.77
N GLU A 36 2.84 1.97 -5.76
CA GLU A 36 2.10 3.06 -5.11
C GLU A 36 3.06 4.07 -4.45
N ILE A 37 4.01 3.60 -3.64
CA ILE A 37 5.03 4.46 -3.01
C ILE A 37 5.81 5.23 -4.08
N ALA A 38 6.25 4.55 -5.14
CA ALA A 38 7.00 5.18 -6.22
C ALA A 38 6.16 6.22 -6.98
N ARG A 39 4.87 5.96 -7.18
CA ARG A 39 3.93 6.94 -7.77
C ARG A 39 3.80 8.17 -6.86
N ASN A 40 3.49 7.96 -5.59
CA ASN A 40 3.31 9.04 -4.61
C ASN A 40 4.58 9.90 -4.49
N ALA A 41 5.76 9.26 -4.47
CA ALA A 41 7.04 9.98 -4.43
C ALA A 41 7.26 10.86 -5.67
N ARG A 42 6.96 10.35 -6.87
CA ARG A 42 7.07 11.16 -8.11
C ARG A 42 6.11 12.34 -8.09
N GLU A 43 4.87 12.14 -7.65
CA GLU A 43 3.87 13.20 -7.54
C GLU A 43 4.31 14.28 -6.53
N ALA A 44 4.79 13.88 -5.35
CA ALA A 44 5.29 14.79 -4.32
C ALA A 44 6.50 15.62 -4.79
N ILE A 45 7.48 14.98 -5.44
CA ILE A 45 8.65 15.66 -6.01
C ILE A 45 8.24 16.67 -7.08
N ALA A 46 7.30 16.29 -7.96
CA ALA A 46 6.81 17.18 -8.99
C ALA A 46 6.07 18.40 -8.41
N ALA A 47 5.22 18.19 -7.39
CA ALA A 47 4.52 19.28 -6.69
C ALA A 47 5.51 20.23 -5.96
N PHE A 48 6.56 19.68 -5.35
CA PHE A 48 7.63 20.47 -4.76
C PHE A 48 8.30 21.38 -5.79
N HIS A 49 8.70 20.83 -6.94
CA HIS A 49 9.33 21.60 -8.01
C HIS A 49 8.41 22.64 -8.65
N ARG A 50 7.09 22.42 -8.65
CA ARG A 50 6.09 23.41 -9.10
C ARG A 50 5.79 24.49 -8.05
N GLY A 51 6.32 24.38 -6.83
CA GLY A 51 6.06 25.32 -5.75
C GLY A 51 4.64 25.23 -5.17
N GLU A 52 3.98 24.09 -5.33
CA GLU A 52 2.60 23.87 -4.88
C GLU A 52 2.52 23.49 -3.39
N LEU A 53 3.65 23.13 -2.79
CA LEU A 53 3.73 22.69 -1.40
C LEU A 53 3.91 23.89 -0.45
N LYS A 54 3.14 23.89 0.63
CA LYS A 54 3.31 24.86 1.73
C LYS A 54 4.52 24.49 2.56
N THR A 55 5.32 25.48 2.94
CA THR A 55 6.38 25.32 3.93
C THR A 55 5.75 25.21 5.32
N GLU A 56 6.05 24.14 6.03
CA GLU A 56 5.65 23.94 7.44
C GLU A 56 6.87 23.48 8.25
N SER A 57 6.88 23.77 9.55
CA SER A 57 7.95 23.29 10.44
C SER A 57 7.85 21.77 10.59
N ALA A 58 9.00 21.09 10.61
CA ALA A 58 9.04 19.65 10.85
C ALA A 58 8.39 19.28 12.19
N ASP A 59 8.60 20.09 13.24
CA ASP A 59 8.01 19.85 14.56
C ASP A 59 6.48 19.98 14.55
N GLU A 60 5.94 20.97 13.82
CA GLU A 60 4.49 21.16 13.68
C GLU A 60 3.85 20.02 12.89
N LEU A 61 4.51 19.59 11.80
CA LEU A 61 4.08 18.47 10.98
C LEU A 61 4.08 17.16 11.79
N ILE A 62 5.17 16.86 12.51
CA ILE A 62 5.30 15.65 13.32
C ILE A 62 4.25 15.62 14.42
N ASN A 63 4.04 16.74 15.13
CA ASN A 63 3.00 16.85 16.16
C ASN A 63 1.60 16.62 15.58
N ARG A 64 1.31 17.17 14.39
CA ARG A 64 0.03 16.95 13.70
C ARG A 64 -0.16 15.49 13.28
N LEU A 65 0.87 14.84 12.76
CA LEU A 65 0.82 13.43 12.37
C LEU A 65 0.61 12.51 13.58
N HIS A 66 1.28 12.78 14.69
CA HIS A 66 1.06 12.02 15.93
C HIS A 66 -0.30 12.28 16.57
N ALA A 67 -0.89 13.46 16.36
CA ALA A 67 -2.20 13.82 16.90
C ALA A 67 -3.37 13.25 16.08
N CYS A 68 -3.14 12.80 14.84
CA CYS A 68 -4.17 12.16 14.01
C CYS A 68 -4.00 10.63 14.10
N PRO A 69 -4.83 9.91 14.89
CA PRO A 69 -4.97 8.47 14.66
C PRO A 69 -5.48 8.28 13.23
N GLU A 70 -4.94 7.30 12.51
CA GLU A 70 -5.19 7.09 11.08
C GLU A 70 -6.67 7.28 10.74
N ALA A 71 -6.96 8.26 9.87
CA ALA A 71 -8.30 8.44 9.35
C ALA A 71 -8.68 7.15 8.61
N GLU A 72 -9.67 6.45 9.14
CA GLU A 72 -10.30 5.30 8.50
C GLU A 72 -10.67 5.70 7.06
N GLU A 73 -10.14 4.96 6.08
CA GLU A 73 -10.50 5.10 4.68
C GLU A 73 -11.98 4.69 4.51
N GLU A 74 -12.87 5.66 4.20
CA GLU A 74 -14.24 5.43 3.70
C GLU A 74 -14.29 5.29 2.18
#